data_AF-X1BR14-F1
#
_entry.id   AF-X1BR14-F1
#
_cell.length_a   1.000
_cell.length_b   1.000
_cell.length_c   1.000
_cell.angle_alpha   90.00
_cell.angle_beta   90.00
_cell.angle_gamma   90.00
#
_symmetry.space_group_name_H-M   'P 1'
#
loop_
_entity.id
_entity.type
_entity.pdbx_description
1 polymer ?
#
loop_
_entity_poly.entity_id
_entity_poly.type
_entity_poly.pdbx_seq_one_letter_code
_entity_poly.pdbx_strand_id
1 'polypeptide(L)' 'MAKIYTKTGDKGITTLADGRRIKKTSAIIEFYGNLDELNSFLGWAQEALHGKVANQIRLFNSLFNSG' A
#
# COMPACT_ATOMS: atom_id res chain seq x y z
N MET A 1 -3.08 19.21 9.23
CA MET A 1 -3.28 17.98 8.41
C MET A 1 -4.56 18.11 7.63
N ALA A 2 -4.48 18.16 6.30
CA ALA A 2 -5.66 18.23 5.44
C ALA A 2 -6.42 16.90 5.54
N LYS A 3 -7.71 16.96 5.86
CA LYS A 3 -8.61 15.82 5.90
C LYS A 3 -8.77 15.29 4.47
N ILE A 4 -8.08 14.19 4.13
CA ILE A 4 -8.24 13.49 2.84
C ILE A 4 -9.60 12.76 2.88
N TYR A 5 -10.67 13.46 2.53
CA TYR A 5 -11.99 12.88 2.31
C TYR A 5 -12.44 13.21 0.91
N THR A 6 -12.31 12.25 -0.01
CA THR A 6 -12.64 12.47 -1.42
C THR A 6 -14.10 12.13 -1.75
N LYS A 7 -14.85 11.41 -0.88
CA LYS A 7 -16.25 10.94 -1.05
C LYS A 7 -16.62 10.32 -2.42
N THR A 8 -15.69 10.20 -3.36
CA THR A 8 -15.85 9.64 -4.71
C THR A 8 -15.92 8.12 -4.70
N GLY A 9 -15.61 7.50 -3.56
CA GLY A 9 -15.69 6.06 -3.35
C GLY A 9 -17.10 5.48 -3.24
N ASP A 10 -18.14 6.31 -3.09
CA ASP A 10 -19.53 5.88 -2.88
C ASP A 10 -20.14 5.20 -4.11
N LYS A 11 -19.61 5.48 -5.30
CA LYS A 11 -20.02 4.80 -6.55
C LYS A 11 -19.24 3.50 -6.82
N GLY A 12 -18.42 3.03 -5.87
CA GLY A 12 -17.62 1.81 -6.02
C GLY A 12 -16.47 1.92 -7.04
N ILE A 13 -16.08 3.14 -7.42
CA ILE A 13 -15.03 3.44 -8.39
C ILE A 13 -13.90 4.20 -7.68
N THR A 14 -12.64 3.91 -8.06
CA THR A 14 -11.44 4.62 -7.63
C THR A 14 -10.62 5.07 -8.84
N THR A 15 -9.67 5.96 -8.63
CA THR A 15 -8.81 6.52 -9.68
C THR A 15 -7.37 6.08 -9.43
N LEU A 16 -6.72 5.49 -10.43
CA LEU A 16 -5.31 5.13 -10.39
C LEU A 16 -4.43 6.38 -10.53
N ALA A 17 -3.13 6.24 -10.23
CA ALA A 17 -2.14 7.32 -10.34
C ALA A 17 -2.03 7.90 -11.76
N ASP A 18 -2.31 7.10 -12.79
CA ASP A 18 -2.34 7.53 -14.19
C ASP A 18 -3.67 8.16 -14.64
N GLY A 19 -4.60 8.40 -13.70
CA GLY A 19 -5.90 9.02 -13.95
C GLY A 19 -7.00 8.05 -14.43
N ARG A 20 -6.69 6.76 -14.67
CA ARG A 20 -7.72 5.78 -15.06
C ARG A 20 -8.69 5.51 -13.91
N ARG A 21 -9.98 5.41 -14.22
CA ARG A 21 -11.04 5.08 -13.24
C ARG A 21 -11.42 3.61 -13.33
N ILE A 22 -11.26 2.88 -12.22
CA ILE A 22 -11.56 1.44 -12.16
C ILE A 22 -12.47 1.11 -10.98
N LYS A 23 -13.16 -0.03 -11.05
CA LYS A 23 -13.98 -0.52 -9.93
C LYS A 23 -13.08 -0.87 -8.74
N LYS A 24 -13.56 -0.58 -7.53
CA LYS A 24 -12.91 -1.01 -6.29
C LYS A 24 -12.78 -2.54 -6.18
N THR A 25 -13.68 -3.27 -6.84
CA THR A 25 -13.66 -4.75 -6.91
C THR A 25 -12.81 -5.28 -8.07
N SER A 26 -12.00 -4.44 -8.72
CA SER A 26 -11.10 -4.92 -9.78
C SER A 26 -9.88 -5.64 -9.17
N ALA A 27 -9.39 -6.66 -9.86
CA ALA A 27 -8.22 -7.43 -9.42
C ALA A 27 -6.97 -6.56 -9.17
N ILE A 28 -6.84 -5.44 -9.89
CA ILE A 28 -5.73 -4.48 -9.68
C ILE A 28 -5.82 -3.82 -8.31
N ILE A 29 -7.03 -3.40 -7.89
CA ILE A 29 -7.21 -2.79 -6.57
C ILE A 29 -7.02 -3.80 -5.45
N GLU A 30 -7.54 -5.03 -5.64
CA GLU A 30 -7.31 -6.13 -4.69
C GLU A 30 -5.81 -6.44 -4.55
N PHE A 31 -5.08 -6.54 -5.66
CA PHE A 31 -3.65 -6.75 -5.66
C PHE A 31 -2.89 -5.65 -4.90
N TYR A 32 -3.21 -4.37 -5.15
CA TYR A 32 -2.60 -3.26 -4.41
C TYR A 32 -2.98 -3.28 -2.92
N GLY A 33 -4.22 -3.66 -2.58
CA GLY A 33 -4.65 -3.83 -1.19
C GLY A 33 -3.83 -4.91 -0.47
N ASN A 34 -3.65 -6.07 -1.09
CA ASN A 34 -2.85 -7.15 -0.53
C ASN A 34 -1.38 -6.73 -0.31
N LEU A 35 -0.82 -5.91 -1.21
CA LEU A 35 0.53 -5.37 -1.05
C LEU A 35 0.61 -4.35 0.10
N ASP A 36 -0.39 -3.49 0.27
CA ASP A 36 -0.45 -2.52 1.36
C ASP A 36 -0.57 -3.21 2.73
N GLU A 37 -1.38 -4.27 2.82
CA GLU A 37 -1.48 -5.12 4.00
C GLU A 37 -0.15 -5.82 4.31
N LEU A 38 0.50 -6.42 3.30
CA LEU A 38 1.81 -7.05 3.45
C LEU A 38 2.85 -6.04 3.96
N ASN A 39 2.91 -4.84 3.39
CA ASN A 39 3.83 -3.78 3.84
C ASN A 39 3.56 -3.37 5.29
N SER A 40 2.30 -3.34 5.73
CA SER A 40 1.95 -3.06 7.11
C SER A 40 2.50 -4.14 8.06
N PHE A 41 2.37 -5.42 7.69
CA PHE A 41 2.97 -6.53 8.45
C PHE A 41 4.50 -6.47 8.47
N LEU A 42 5.13 -6.13 7.34
CA LEU A 42 6.58 -5.96 7.27
C LEU A 42 7.06 -4.80 8.14
N GLY A 43 6.34 -3.68 8.17
CA GLY A 43 6.62 -2.55 9.06
C GLY A 43 6.58 -2.96 10.53
N TRP A 44 5.57 -3.73 10.92
CA TRP A 44 5.47 -4.28 12.27
C TRP A 44 6.60 -5.27 12.59
N ALA A 45 6.90 -6.19 11.68
CA ALA A 45 8.00 -7.14 11.84
C ALA A 45 9.37 -6.43 11.93
N GLN A 46 9.56 -5.32 11.21
CA GLN A 46 10.78 -4.53 11.29
C GLN A 46 10.98 -3.92 12.68
N GLU A 47 9.91 -3.47 13.33
CA GLU A 47 9.96 -2.92 14.69
C GLU A 47 10.21 -4.02 15.73
N ALA A 48 9.60 -5.19 15.54
CA ALA A 48 9.73 -6.31 16.47
C ALA A 48 11.05 -7.08 16.37
N LEU A 49 11.77 -6.96 15.25
CA LEU A 49 12.99 -7.73 14.97
C LEU A 49 14.25 -6.85 14.99
N HIS A 50 15.39 -7.47 15.30
CA HIS A 50 16.70 -6.81 15.27
C HIS A 50 17.70 -7.58 14.39
N GLY A 51 18.76 -6.89 13.96
CA GLY A 51 19.85 -7.49 13.20
C GLY A 51 19.53 -7.71 11.72
N LYS A 52 20.05 -8.80 11.13
CA LYS A 52 20.08 -9.02 9.68
C LYS A 52 18.68 -9.04 9.04
N VAL A 53 17.69 -9.61 9.71
CA VAL A 53 16.32 -9.73 9.19
C VAL A 53 15.64 -8.36 9.10
N ALA A 54 15.77 -7.53 10.14
CA ALA A 54 15.25 -6.16 10.12
C ALA A 54 15.86 -5.31 9.00
N ASN A 55 17.16 -5.50 8.73
CA ASN A 55 17.85 -4.82 7.62
C ASN A 55 17.34 -5.28 6.25
N GLN A 56 17.04 -6.58 6.07
CA GLN A 56 16.46 -7.09 4.83
C GLN A 56 15.05 -6.54 4.59
N ILE A 57 14.22 -6.48 5.64
CA ILE A 57 12.88 -5.89 5.56
C ILE A 57 12.97 -4.40 5.20
N ARG A 58 13.89 -3.65 5.81
CA ARG A 58 14.10 -2.23 5.50
C ARG A 58 14.53 -2.01 4.05
N LEU A 59 15.44 -2.85 3.54
CA LEU A 59 15.87 -2.79 2.14
C LEU A 59 14.70 -3.08 1.19
N PHE A 60 13.92 -4.12 1.47
CA PHE A 60 12.73 -4.46 0.68
C PHE A 60 11.72 -3.30 0.63
N ASN A 61 11.38 -2.72 1.79
CA ASN A 61 10.47 -1.57 1.88
C ASN A 61 11.02 -0.34 1.13
N SER A 62 12.34 -0.12 1.14
CA SER A 62 12.94 1.00 0.41
C SER A 62 12.81 0.86 -1.11
N LEU A 63 12.94 -0.36 -1.65
CA LEU A 63 12.74 -0.63 -3.08
C LEU A 63 11.28 -0.45 -3.47
N PHE A 64 10.36 -0.96 -2.64
CA PHE A 64 8.93 -0.88 -2.91
C PHE A 64 8.41 0.56 -2.94
N ASN A 65 8.88 1.43 -2.03
CA ASN A 65 8.44 2.83 -1.93
C ASN A 65 9.20 3.79 -2.86
N SER A 66 10.18 3.29 -3.63
CA SER A 66 11.01 4.11 -4.53
C SER A 66 10.47 4.20 -5.97
N GLY A 67 9.37 3.51 -6.27
CA GLY A 67 8.60 3.63 -7.52
C GLY A 67 7.33 4.43 -7.33
#